data_AF-A0A354FCE6-F1
#
_entry.id   AF-A0A354FCE6-F1
#
_cell.length_a   1.000
_cell.length_b   1.000
_cell.length_c   1.000
_cell.angle_alpha   90.00
_cell.angle_beta   90.00
_cell.angle_gamma   90.00
#
_symmetry.space_group_name_H-M   'P 1'
#
loop_
_entity.id
_entity.type
_entity.pdbx_description
1 polymer ?
#
loop_
_entity_poly.entity_id
_entity_poly.type
_entity_poly.pdbx_seq_one_letter_code
_entity_poly.pdbx_strand_id
1 'polypeptide(L)' 'MESLLKKSCSLKSLLKEDEDVPDFPNMAQVISQNVQANVYIIGRRGKVLGCHLWDQNS' A
#
# COMPACT_ATOMS: atom_id res chain seq x y z
N MET A 1 -0.39 -0.05 -19.43
CA MET A 1 -1.11 -0.76 -18.36
C MET A 1 -0.25 -1.92 -17.91
N GLU A 2 0.29 -1.90 -16.69
CA GLU A 2 1.06 -3.05 -16.20
C GLU A 2 0.18 -4.28 -16.01
N SER A 3 0.74 -5.47 -16.25
CA SER A 3 0.01 -6.72 -16.08
C SER A 3 -0.31 -6.98 -14.61
N LEU A 4 -1.44 -7.63 -14.35
CA LEU A 4 -1.86 -8.04 -13.00
C LEU A 4 -0.75 -8.81 -12.26
N LEU A 5 0.01 -9.63 -12.99
CA LEU A 5 1.16 -10.37 -12.47
C LEU A 5 2.23 -9.43 -11.89
N LYS A 6 2.60 -8.36 -12.61
CA LYS A 6 3.60 -7.38 -12.14
C LYS A 6 3.14 -6.67 -10.87
N LYS A 7 1.87 -6.25 -10.84
CA LYS A 7 1.26 -5.63 -9.66
C LYS A 7 1.30 -6.54 -8.44
N SER A 8 0.95 -7.82 -8.63
CA SER A 8 1.01 -8.81 -7.55
C SER A 8 2.43 -9.10 -7.05
N CYS A 9 3.43 -9.06 -7.94
CA CYS A 9 4.84 -9.20 -7.57
C CYS A 9 5.34 -8.01 -6.74
N SER A 10 4.94 -6.78 -7.10
CA SER A 10 5.27 -5.56 -6.34
C SER A 10 4.70 -5.58 -4.92
N LEU A 11 3.50 -6.12 -4.73
CA LEU A 11 2.94 -6.33 -3.40
C LEU A 11 3.68 -7.44 -2.63
N LYS A 12 4.12 -8.49 -3.33
CA LYS A 12 4.86 -9.60 -2.70
C LYS A 12 6.24 -9.18 -2.18
N SER A 13 6.89 -8.19 -2.79
CA SER A 13 8.17 -7.67 -2.28
C SER A 13 8.03 -6.99 -0.92
N LEU A 14 6.90 -6.33 -0.62
CA LEU A 14 6.64 -5.74 0.70
C LEU A 14 6.54 -6.75 1.84
N LEU A 15 6.19 -8.01 1.52
CA LEU A 15 6.07 -9.08 2.53
C LEU A 15 7.41 -9.69 2.93
N LYS A 16 8.50 -9.34 2.25
CA LYS A 16 9.83 -9.93 2.46
C LYS A 16 10.75 -9.10 3.35
N GLU A 17 10.39 -7.85 3.63
CA GLU A 17 11.12 -7.03 4.58
C GLU A 17 10.67 -7.44 5.99
N ASP A 18 11.40 -8.37 6.58
CA ASP A 18 11.31 -8.75 8.00
C ASP A 18 11.79 -7.58 8.87
N GLU A 19 11.00 -6.52 8.95
CA GLU A 19 11.12 -5.53 10.02
C GLU A 19 10.18 -5.90 11.17
N ASP A 20 10.69 -5.85 12.40
CA ASP A 20 9.92 -6.10 13.63
C ASP A 20 8.70 -5.15 13.79
N VAL A 21 8.61 -4.11 12.96
CA VAL A 21 7.52 -3.12 12.94
C VAL A 21 6.99 -2.91 11.52
N PRO A 22 5.69 -3.11 11.26
CA PRO A 22 5.10 -2.89 9.95
C PRO A 22 5.07 -1.39 9.56
N ASP A 23 5.63 -1.06 8.40
CA ASP A 23 5.56 0.28 7.79
C ASP A 23 4.21 0.48 7.05
N PHE A 24 3.18 0.81 7.82
CA PHE A 24 1.84 1.08 7.28
C PHE A 24 1.79 2.22 6.23
N PRO A 25 2.51 3.35 6.38
CA PRO A 25 2.62 4.36 5.33
C PRO A 25 3.10 3.81 3.98
N ASN A 26 4.23 3.09 3.96
CA ASN A 26 4.77 2.52 2.71
C ASN A 26 3.82 1.50 2.09
N MET A 27 3.22 0.63 2.92
CA MET A 27 2.19 -0.30 2.47
C MET A 27 1.01 0.43 1.80
N ALA A 28 0.49 1.51 2.42
CA ALA A 28 -0.62 2.27 1.87
C ALA A 28 -0.26 2.90 0.52
N GLN A 29 0.96 3.43 0.36
CA GLN A 29 1.46 4.00 -0.87
C GLN A 29 1.54 2.97 -2.00
N VAL A 30 2.20 1.83 -1.78
CA VAL A 30 2.36 0.80 -2.82
C VAL A 30 1.01 0.22 -3.23
N ILE A 31 0.10 -0.02 -2.29
CA ILE A 31 -1.26 -0.48 -2.61
C ILE A 31 -1.97 0.59 -3.44
N SER A 32 -1.89 1.86 -3.04
CA SER A 32 -2.54 2.97 -3.73
C SER A 32 -2.04 3.13 -5.17
N GLN A 33 -0.74 3.04 -5.40
CA GLN A 33 -0.13 3.13 -6.74
C GLN A 33 -0.53 1.94 -7.63
N ASN A 34 -0.59 0.72 -7.08
CA ASN A 34 -0.94 -0.48 -7.84
C ASN A 34 -2.45 -0.56 -8.16
N VAL A 35 -3.30 -0.17 -7.21
CA VAL A 35 -4.78 -0.25 -7.31
C VAL A 35 -5.37 1.02 -7.90
N GLN A 36 -4.64 2.14 -7.90
CA GLN A 36 -5.09 3.46 -8.34
C GLN A 36 -6.31 3.93 -7.54
N ALA A 37 -6.15 3.99 -6.21
CA ALA A 37 -7.20 4.37 -5.29
C ALA A 37 -6.64 5.02 -4.03
N ASN A 38 -7.46 5.82 -3.34
CA ASN A 38 -7.16 6.26 -1.99
C ASN A 38 -7.13 5.05 -1.06
N VAL A 39 -6.08 4.95 -0.23
CA VAL A 39 -5.89 3.81 0.69
C VAL A 39 -5.79 4.32 2.11
N TYR A 40 -6.53 3.67 3.01
CA TYR A 40 -6.48 3.90 4.45
C TYR A 40 -6.30 2.55 5.16
N ILE A 41 -5.27 2.44 5.99
CA ILE A 41 -5.05 1.29 6.86
C ILE A 41 -5.58 1.65 8.23
N ILE A 42 -6.64 0.96 8.65
CA ILE A 42 -7.36 1.26 9.89
C ILE A 42 -7.14 0.12 10.89
N GLY A 43 -6.62 0.46 12.06
CA GLY A 43 -6.51 -0.46 13.17
C GLY A 43 -7.88 -0.77 13.78
N ARG A 44 -8.00 -1.88 14.51
CA ARG A 44 -9.27 -2.36 15.09
C ARG A 44 -10.09 -1.31 15.86
N ARG A 45 -9.45 -0.31 16.46
CA ARG A 45 -10.10 0.77 17.24
C ARG A 45 -10.35 2.06 16.44
N GLY A 46 -10.29 2.01 15.11
CA GLY A 46 -10.48 3.19 14.25
C GLY A 46 -9.25 4.09 14.12
N LYS A 47 -8.11 3.72 14.74
CA LYS A 47 -6.85 4.47 14.56
C LYS A 47 -6.38 4.33 13.12
N VAL A 48 -6.11 5.45 12.46
CA VAL A 48 -5.40 5.45 11.17
C VAL A 48 -3.95 5.06 11.41
N LEU A 49 -3.53 3.95 10.83
CA LEU A 49 -2.17 3.42 10.92
C LEU A 49 -1.29 3.94 9.77
N GLY A 50 -1.89 4.13 8.60
CA GLY A 50 -1.26 4.72 7.42
C GLY A 50 -2.31 5.13 6.40
N CYS A 51 -1.99 6.10 5.55
CA CYS A 51 -2.84 6.49 4.44
C CYS A 51 -2.02 6.97 3.25
N HIS A 52 -2.58 6.84 2.06
CA HIS A 52 -2.06 7.43 0.84
C HIS A 52 -3.23 7.89 -0.03
N LEU A 53 -3.25 9.18 -0.36
CA LEU A 53 -4.22 9.75 -1.29
C LEU A 53 -3.67 9.57 -2.69
N TRP A 54 -4.45 8.90 -3.54
CA TRP A 54 -4.09 8.75 -4.93
C TRP A 54 -4.32 10.09 -5.63
N ASP A 55 -3.22 10.72 -6.03
CA ASP A 55 -3.27 11.94 -6.81
C ASP A 55 -3.54 11.58 -8.28
N GLN A 56 -4.67 12.06 -8.82
CA GLN A 56 -5.06 11.81 -10.21
C GLN A 56 -4.35 12.77 -11.20
N ASN A 57 -3.51 13.67 -10.69
CA ASN A 57 -2.79 14.66 -11.47
C ASN A 57 -1.34 14.21 -11.71
N SER A 58 -1.10 13.31 -12.66
CA SER A 58 0.23 13.03 -13.24
C SER A 58 0.10 12.46 -14.64
#